data_AF-A0A645EEE9-F1
#
_entry.id   AF-A0A645EEE9-F1
#
_cell.length_a   1.000
_cell.length_b   1.000
_cell.length_c   1.000
_cell.angle_alpha   90.00
_cell.angle_beta   90.00
_cell.angle_gamma   90.00
#
_symmetry.space_group_name_H-M   'P 1'
#
loop_
_entity.id
_entity.type
_entity.pdbx_description
1 polymer ?
#
loop_
_entity_poly.entity_id
_entity_poly.type
_entity_poly.pdbx_seq_one_letter_code
_entity_poly.pdbx_strand_id
1 'polypeptide(L)'
;MGSAAAGPLYAAFPVAGVLLKKGVSLTNVFIFIGAWSTTKIPMLLFEAGNLGTRFMLLRLGCNIVGILIIAAILTRTTSSEERAALYESAKEL
;
A
#
# COMPACT_ATOMS: atom_id res chain seq x y z
N MET A 1 15.97 0.56 15.59
CA MET A 1 15.05 1.31 14.70
C MET A 1 14.26 0.37 13.76
N GLY A 2 13.87 -0.83 14.19
CA GLY A 2 13.17 -1.80 13.34
C GLY A 2 11.68 -2.01 13.69
N SER A 3 11.30 -1.80 14.95
CA SER A 3 9.95 -2.10 15.45
C SER A 3 8.93 -0.96 15.22
N ALA A 4 9.38 0.30 15.19
CA ALA A 4 8.50 1.46 14.95
C ALA A 4 8.12 1.67 13.47
N ALA A 5 8.69 0.89 12.55
CA ALA A 5 8.48 1.05 11.11
C ALA A 5 7.22 0.33 10.59
N ALA A 6 6.57 -0.50 11.41
CA ALA A 6 5.31 -1.17 11.07
C ALA A 6 4.08 -0.31 11.42
N GLY A 7 4.22 0.71 12.28
CA GLY A 7 3.13 1.57 12.74
C GLY A 7 2.31 2.23 11.62
N PRO A 8 2.93 2.76 10.54
CA PRO A 8 2.17 3.37 9.44
C PRO A 8 1.27 2.36 8.73
N LEU A 9 1.69 1.11 8.58
CA LEU A 9 0.91 0.09 7.87
C LEU A 9 -0.36 -0.27 8.66
N TYR A 10 -0.27 -0.35 9.99
CA TYR A 10 -1.44 -0.54 10.85
C TYR A 10 -2.45 0.61 10.74
N ALA A 11 -1.99 1.85 10.50
CA ALA A 11 -2.87 2.99 10.22
C ALA A 11 -3.48 2.95 8.81
N ALA A 12 -2.85 2.29 7.85
CA ALA A 12 -3.39 2.14 6.50
C ALA A 12 -4.56 1.15 6.41
N PHE A 13 -4.58 0.11 7.26
CA PHE A 13 -5.66 -0.88 7.30
C PHE A 13 -7.05 -0.31 7.63
N PRO A 14 -7.27 0.56 8.64
CA PRO A 14 -8.58 1.16 8.89
C PRO A 14 -8.99 2.11 7.75
N VAL A 15 -8.04 2.85 7.16
CA VAL A 15 -8.31 3.70 5.99
C VAL A 15 -8.73 2.85 4.79
N ALA A 16 -8.03 1.73 4.55
CA ALA A 16 -8.41 0.76 3.54
C ALA A 16 -9.80 0.18 3.80
N GLY A 17 -10.14 -0.19 5.04
CA GLY A 17 -11.48 -0.64 5.42
C GLY A 17 -12.57 0.39 5.12
N VAL A 18 -12.33 1.67 5.43
CA VAL A 18 -13.27 2.76 5.09
C VAL A 18 -13.40 2.95 3.57
N LEU A 19 -12.31 2.81 2.81
CA LEU A 19 -12.35 2.87 1.34
C LEU A 19 -13.16 1.69 0.75
N LEU A 20 -13.02 0.49 1.33
CA LEU A 20 -13.84 -0.67 0.97
C LEU A 20 -15.32 -0.43 1.30
N LYS A 21 -15.63 0.11 2.48
CA LYS A 21 -17.00 0.46 2.88
C LYS A 21 -17.66 1.47 1.94
N LYS A 22 -16.87 2.36 1.33
CA LYS A 22 -17.31 3.31 0.30
C LYS A 22 -17.47 2.71 -1.10
N GLY A 23 -17.20 1.42 -1.30
CA GLY A 23 -17.30 0.75 -2.60
C GLY A 23 -16.18 1.09 -3.57
N VAL A 24 -15.05 1.63 -3.08
CA VAL A 24 -13.88 1.90 -3.92
C VAL A 24 -13.34 0.59 -4.49
N SER A 25 -12.85 0.61 -5.73
CA SER A 25 -12.27 -0.58 -6.36
C SER A 25 -11.14 -1.17 -5.53
N LEU A 26 -11.11 -2.50 -5.36
CA LEU A 26 -10.07 -3.22 -4.60
C LEU A 26 -8.66 -2.88 -5.09
N THR A 27 -8.51 -2.73 -6.41
CA THR A 27 -7.22 -2.36 -7.02
C THR A 27 -6.69 -1.05 -6.45
N ASN A 28 -7.54 -0.05 -6.26
CA ASN A 28 -7.12 1.24 -5.69
C ASN A 28 -6.77 1.12 -4.21
N VAL A 29 -7.46 0.24 -3.48
CA VAL A 29 -7.15 -0.05 -2.08
C VAL A 29 -5.80 -0.77 -1.97
N PHE A 30 -5.52 -1.75 -2.83
CA PHE A 30 -4.22 -2.42 -2.87
C PHE A 30 -3.08 -1.48 -3.26
N ILE A 31 -3.30 -0.59 -4.24
CA ILE A 31 -2.33 0.45 -4.60
C ILE A 31 -2.09 1.37 -3.41
N PHE A 32 -3.14 1.79 -2.70
CA PHE A 32 -3.03 2.66 -1.53
C PHE A 32 -2.20 2.02 -0.41
N ILE A 33 -2.50 0.76 -0.05
CA ILE A 33 -1.75 0.03 0.97
C ILE A 33 -0.29 -0.16 0.53
N GLY A 34 -0.04 -0.51 -0.74
CA GLY A 34 1.30 -0.66 -1.29
C GLY A 34 2.10 0.64 -1.29
N ALA A 35 1.46 1.76 -1.63
CA ALA A 35 2.05 3.09 -1.56
C ALA A 35 2.37 3.49 -0.12
N TRP A 36 1.47 3.23 0.82
CA TRP A 36 1.67 3.54 2.23
C TRP A 36 2.79 2.70 2.88
N SER A 37 2.98 1.46 2.41
CA SER A 37 4.08 0.57 2.84
C SER A 37 5.47 1.06 2.40
N THR A 38 5.56 1.64 1.21
CA THR A 38 6.82 2.08 0.61
C THR A 38 7.18 3.53 0.96
N THR A 39 6.19 4.35 1.31
CA THR A 39 6.38 5.74 1.73
C THR A 39 6.82 5.82 3.19
N LYS A 40 7.93 5.16 3.53
CA LYS A 40 8.64 5.42 4.79
C LYS A 40 9.36 6.75 4.63
N ILE A 41 8.65 7.86 4.88
CA ILE A 41 9.17 9.23 4.85
C ILE A 41 10.55 9.34 5.55
N PRO A 42 10.77 8.71 6.73
CA PRO A 42 12.08 8.74 7.38
C PRO A 42 13.20 8.07 6.55
N MET A 43 12.87 7.00 5.81
CA MET A 43 13.82 6.26 4.98
C MET A 43 14.17 7.03 3.70
N LEU A 44 13.19 7.69 3.07
CA LEU A 44 13.42 8.55 1.89
C LEU A 44 14.30 9.76 2.23
N LEU A 45 14.05 10.40 3.39
CA LEU A 45 14.89 11.50 3.87
C LEU A 45 16.32 11.04 4.19
N PHE A 46 16.47 9.84 4.75
CA PHE A 46 17.79 9.25 5.00
C PHE A 46 18.53 8.89 3.71
N GLU A 47 17.86 8.33 2.71
CA GLU A 47 18.44 8.03 1.40
C GLU A 47 18.82 9.29 0.62
N ALA A 48 17.97 10.31 0.63
CA ALA A 48 18.27 11.59 -0.03
C ALA A 48 19.52 12.25 0.56
N GLY A 49 19.71 12.17 1.88
CA GLY A 49 20.87 12.72 2.57
C GLY A 49 22.17 11.91 2.41
N ASN A 50 22.11 10.58 2.32
CA ASN A 50 23.30 9.72 2.34
C ASN A 50 23.67 9.08 0.98
N LEU A 51 22.69 8.74 0.14
CA LEU A 51 22.87 7.99 -1.11
C LEU A 51 22.60 8.85 -2.36
N GLY A 52 21.99 10.03 -2.18
CA GLY A 52 21.70 10.99 -3.22
C GLY A 52 20.33 10.81 -3.89
N THR A 53 19.77 11.92 -4.38
CA THR A 53 18.42 12.01 -4.97
C THR A 53 18.20 11.15 -6.21
N ARG A 54 19.27 10.83 -6.97
CA ARG A 54 19.17 9.96 -8.16
C ARG A 54 18.78 8.53 -7.78
N PHE A 55 19.36 7.99 -6.71
CA PHE A 55 19.02 6.66 -6.21
C PHE A 55 17.60 6.62 -5.64
N MET A 56 17.21 7.66 -4.89
CA MET A 56 15.85 7.82 -4.37
C MET A 56 14.79 7.79 -5.49
N LEU A 57 15.01 8.52 -6.59
CA LEU A 57 14.08 8.57 -7.73
C LEU A 57 13.97 7.23 -8.46
N LEU A 58 15.10 6.53 -8.67
CA LEU A 58 15.10 5.21 -9.29
C LEU A 58 14.33 4.20 -8.42
N ARG A 59 14.55 4.24 -7.10
CA ARG A 59 13.84 3.41 -6.13
C ARG A 59 12.34 3.72 -6.10
N LEU A 60 11.95 4.99 -6.14
CA LEU A 60 10.55 5.43 -6.21
C LEU A 60 9.88 4.92 -7.49
N GLY A 61 10.53 5.06 -8.65
CA GLY A 61 10.03 4.54 -9.91
C GLY A 61 9.82 3.03 -9.89
N CYS A 62 10.83 2.27 -9.45
CA CYS A 62 10.73 0.82 -9.30
C CYS A 62 9.63 0.40 -8.30
N ASN A 63 9.48 1.12 -7.18
CA ASN A 63 8.42 0.86 -6.22
C ASN A 63 7.02 1.10 -6.81
N ILE A 64 6.82 2.18 -7.57
CA ILE A 64 5.52 2.46 -8.21
C ILE A 64 5.17 1.34 -9.19
N VAL A 65 6.12 0.92 -10.02
CA VAL A 65 5.92 -0.20 -10.97
C VAL A 65 5.63 -1.49 -10.20
N GLY A 66 6.39 -1.78 -9.14
CA GLY A 66 6.19 -2.96 -8.30
C GLY A 66 4.81 -2.98 -7.63
N ILE A 67 4.36 -1.86 -7.07
CA ILE A 67 3.03 -1.74 -6.44
C ILE A 67 1.92 -1.97 -7.49
N LEU A 68 2.05 -1.38 -8.67
CA LEU A 68 1.06 -1.57 -9.74
C LEU A 68 0.99 -3.04 -10.18
N ILE A 69 2.13 -3.71 -10.31
CA ILE A 69 2.19 -5.14 -10.64
C ILE A 69 1.54 -5.97 -9.54
N ILE A 70 1.91 -5.74 -8.27
CA ILE A 70 1.34 -6.47 -7.12
C ILE A 70 -0.17 -6.24 -7.04
N ALA A 71 -0.64 -5.00 -7.20
CA ALA A 71 -2.06 -4.69 -7.19
C ALA A 71 -2.82 -5.34 -8.35
N ALA A 72 -2.22 -5.42 -9.54
CA ALA A 72 -2.81 -6.11 -10.68
C ALA A 72 -2.87 -7.64 -10.48
N ILE A 73 -1.82 -8.22 -9.90
CA ILE A 73 -1.79 -9.65 -9.53
C ILE A 73 -2.85 -9.94 -8.47
N LEU A 74 -2.88 -9.18 -7.37
CA LEU A 74 -3.89 -9.33 -6.33
C LEU A 74 -5.30 -9.16 -6.89
N THR A 75 -5.55 -8.16 -7.73
CA THR A 75 -6.87 -7.97 -8.33
C THR A 75 -7.28 -9.15 -9.22
N ARG A 76 -6.32 -9.79 -9.91
CA ARG A 76 -6.61 -10.97 -10.74
C ARG A 76 -6.76 -12.26 -9.94
N THR A 77 -6.00 -12.41 -8.86
CA THR A 77 -6.05 -13.58 -7.99
C THR A 77 -7.27 -13.52 -7.06
N THR A 78 -7.65 -12.32 -6.62
CA THR A 78 -8.83 -12.11 -5.78
C THR A 78 -10.09 -12.32 -6.60
N SER A 79 -10.74 -13.46 -6.37
CA SER A 79 -12.00 -13.81 -7.04
C SER A 79 -13.16 -12.95 -6.52
N SER A 80 -14.25 -12.86 -7.28
CA SER A 80 -15.43 -12.05 -6.92
C SER A 80 -16.01 -12.41 -5.53
N GLU A 81 -15.87 -13.66 -5.12
CA GLU A 81 -16.26 -14.16 -3.79
C GLU A 81 -15.39 -13.60 -2.66
N GLU A 82 -14.06 -13.65 -2.81
CA GLU A 82 -13.13 -13.09 -1.82
C GLU A 82 -13.28 -11.56 -1.72
N ARG A 83 -13.56 -10.93 -2.86
CA ARG A 83 -13.87 -9.51 -2.91
C ARG A 83 -15.13 -9.18 -2.11
N ALA A 84 -16.20 -9.97 -2.25
CA ALA A 84 -17.41 -9.82 -1.45
C ALA A 84 -17.15 -10.08 0.04
N ALA A 85 -16.37 -11.11 0.39
CA ALA A 85 -15.97 -11.39 1.76
C ALA A 85 -15.18 -10.22 2.39
N LEU A 86 -14.25 -9.61 1.65
CA LEU A 86 -13.50 -8.44 2.09
C LEU A 86 -14.41 -7.22 2.33
N TYR A 87 -15.41 -6.99 1.46
CA TYR A 87 -16.39 -5.92 1.67
C TYR A 87 -17.26 -6.18 2.90
N GLU A 88 -17.60 -7.44 3.18
CA GLU A 88 -18.43 -7.78 4.34
C GLU A 88 -17.65 -7.65 5.65
N SER A 89 -16.40 -8.13 5.71
CA SER A 89 -15.51 -7.88 6.86
C SER A 89 -15.24 -6.38 7.07
N ALA A 90 -15.25 -5.57 6.01
CA ALA A 90 -15.13 -4.12 6.11
C ALA A 90 -16.41 -3.41 6.60
N LYS A 91 -17.59 -4.04 6.49
CA LYS A 91 -18.82 -3.52 7.10
C LYS A 91 -18.89 -3.76 8.60
N GLU A 92 -18.28 -4.86 9.07
CA GLU A 92 -18.19 -5.21 10.49
C GLU A 92 -17.20 -4.33 11.28
N LEU A 93 -16.33 -3.58 10.57
CA LEU A 93 -15.51 -2.48 11.09
C LEU A 93 -16.27 -1.14 11.16
#